data_AF-U4LSJ8-F1
#
_entry.id   AF-U4LSJ8-F1
#
_cell.length_a   1.000
_cell.length_b   1.000
_cell.length_c   1.000
_cell.angle_alpha   90.00
_cell.angle_beta   90.00
_cell.angle_gamma   90.00
#
_symmetry.space_group_name_H-M   'P 1'
#
loop_
_entity.id
_entity.type
_entity.pdbx_description
1 polymer ?
#
loop_
_entity_poly.entity_id
_entity_poly.type
_entity_poly.pdbx_seq_one_letter_code
_entity_poly.pdbx_strand_id
1 'polypeptide(L)'
;MFASPVARAAHVRVPLINFLGKRVIPKNIDRTPKVHSQSPFAELPAYFFNYVPAAKKAPVNRASIQPKAGEYFDRNELPQRFWRMKISAKEIEAIESGGAVF
;
A
#
# COMPACT_ATOMS: atom_id res chain seq x y z
N MET A 1 -56.34 -27.46 -21.57
CA MET A 1 -56.56 -26.52 -20.45
C MET A 1 -55.24 -25.81 -20.20
N PHE A 2 -55.08 -24.58 -20.70
CA PHE A 2 -53.80 -23.87 -20.65
C PHE A 2 -53.77 -22.95 -19.42
N ALA A 3 -52.76 -23.12 -18.56
CA ALA A 3 -52.60 -22.32 -17.36
C ALA A 3 -52.39 -20.84 -17.68
N SER A 4 -53.06 -19.97 -16.92
CA SER A 4 -53.06 -18.52 -17.10
C SER A 4 -51.64 -17.91 -17.01
N PRO A 5 -51.34 -16.85 -17.78
CA PRO A 5 -50.01 -16.21 -17.82
C PRO A 5 -49.59 -15.58 -16.48
N VAL A 6 -50.53 -15.40 -15.54
CA VAL A 6 -50.30 -14.82 -14.21
C VAL A 6 -49.44 -15.73 -13.32
N ALA A 7 -49.58 -17.06 -13.45
CA ALA A 7 -48.81 -18.02 -12.65
C ALA A 7 -47.31 -18.08 -13.01
N ARG A 8 -46.92 -17.60 -14.21
CA ARG A 8 -45.51 -17.57 -14.65
C ARG A 8 -44.72 -16.40 -14.07
N ALA A 9 -45.39 -15.37 -13.54
CA ALA A 9 -44.75 -14.16 -13.02
C ALA A 9 -44.35 -14.26 -11.53
N ALA A 10 -44.68 -15.34 -10.83
CA ALA A 10 -44.39 -15.50 -9.40
C ALA A 10 -42.97 -16.02 -9.09
N HIS A 11 -42.16 -16.31 -10.11
CA HIS A 11 -40.75 -16.70 -9.97
C HIS A 11 -39.80 -15.61 -10.49
N VAL A 12 -40.11 -14.35 -10.23
CA VAL A 12 -39.15 -13.27 -10.43
C VAL A 12 -38.12 -13.39 -9.31
N ARG A 13 -36.92 -13.89 -9.64
CA ARG A 13 -35.78 -14.00 -8.72
C ARG A 13 -35.53 -12.65 -8.06
N VAL A 14 -35.94 -12.51 -6.79
CA VAL A 14 -35.64 -11.32 -5.99
C VAL A 14 -34.12 -11.31 -5.76
N PRO A 15 -33.37 -10.29 -6.25
CA PRO A 15 -31.94 -10.24 -6.00
C PRO A 15 -31.71 -9.99 -4.50
N LEU A 16 -30.89 -10.82 -3.86
CA LEU A 16 -30.51 -10.67 -2.44
C LEU A 16 -29.59 -9.47 -2.18
N ILE A 17 -29.31 -8.66 -3.19
CA ILE A 17 -28.41 -7.51 -3.11
C ILE A 17 -29.23 -6.29 -2.69
N ASN A 18 -28.96 -5.80 -1.49
CA ASN A 18 -29.55 -4.56 -0.99
C ASN A 18 -28.60 -3.37 -1.27
N PHE A 19 -29.08 -2.38 -2.01
CA PHE A 19 -28.34 -1.14 -2.26
C PHE A 19 -28.39 -0.23 -1.02
N LEU A 20 -27.37 -0.35 -0.15
CA LEU A 20 -27.21 0.36 1.12
C LEU A 20 -26.92 1.89 1.00
N GLY A 21 -27.08 2.49 -0.18
CA GLY A 21 -26.80 3.92 -0.40
C GLY A 21 -25.33 4.30 -0.25
N LYS A 22 -25.04 5.60 -0.07
CA LYS A 22 -23.67 6.12 0.11
C LYS A 22 -23.16 5.74 1.51
N ARG A 23 -22.17 4.84 1.58
CA ARG A 23 -21.55 4.41 2.84
C ARG A 23 -20.84 5.61 3.50
N VAL A 24 -21.16 5.88 4.75
CA VAL A 24 -20.45 6.90 5.57
C VAL A 24 -19.25 6.23 6.20
N ILE A 25 -18.04 6.66 5.85
CA ILE A 25 -16.82 6.19 6.48
C ILE A 25 -16.73 6.86 7.86
N PRO A 26 -16.68 6.10 8.98
CA PRO A 26 -16.58 6.69 10.30
C PRO A 26 -15.29 7.50 10.41
N LYS A 27 -15.41 8.79 10.75
CA LYS A 27 -14.27 9.71 10.86
C LYS A 27 -13.31 9.32 11.98
N ASN A 28 -13.85 8.72 13.05
CA ASN A 28 -13.09 8.23 14.17
C ASN A 28 -13.43 6.76 14.40
N ILE A 29 -12.39 5.93 14.39
CA ILE A 29 -12.45 4.51 14.65
C ILE A 29 -11.64 4.30 15.92
N ASP A 30 -12.22 3.60 16.88
CA ASP A 30 -11.51 3.17 18.08
C ASP A 30 -10.40 2.18 17.70
N ARG A 31 -9.15 2.64 17.84
CA ARG A 31 -7.92 1.89 17.54
C ARG A 31 -7.22 1.40 18.81
N THR A 32 -7.91 1.42 19.95
CA THR A 32 -7.34 0.87 21.18
C THR A 32 -6.93 -0.59 20.94
N PRO A 33 -5.69 -0.99 21.27
CA PRO A 33 -5.28 -2.39 21.19
C PRO A 33 -6.21 -3.23 22.06
N LYS A 34 -6.84 -4.24 21.46
CA LYS A 34 -7.77 -5.14 22.14
C LYS A 34 -7.27 -6.57 22.03
N VAL A 35 -7.53 -7.33 23.08
CA VAL A 35 -7.31 -8.78 23.09
C VAL A 35 -8.26 -9.42 22.05
N HIS A 36 -7.79 -10.43 21.32
CA HIS A 36 -8.64 -11.18 20.41
C HIS A 36 -9.57 -12.12 21.18
N SER A 37 -10.79 -12.36 20.69
CA SER A 37 -11.81 -13.16 21.39
C SER A 37 -11.42 -14.62 21.65
N GLN A 38 -10.43 -15.14 20.92
CA GLN A 38 -9.91 -16.51 21.08
C GLN A 38 -8.63 -16.56 21.91
N SER A 39 -8.27 -15.48 22.60
CA SER A 39 -7.04 -15.44 23.41
C SER A 39 -7.23 -16.27 24.68
N PRO A 40 -6.26 -17.13 25.04
CA PRO A 40 -6.26 -17.80 26.34
C PRO A 40 -5.96 -16.82 27.49
N PHE A 41 -5.43 -15.63 27.20
CA PHE A 41 -5.12 -14.58 28.17
C PHE A 41 -6.17 -13.47 28.14
N ALA A 42 -6.59 -12.99 29.32
CA ALA A 42 -7.62 -11.96 29.48
C ALA A 42 -7.11 -10.53 29.22
N GLU A 43 -5.80 -10.32 29.23
CA GLU A 43 -5.17 -9.00 29.11
C GLU A 43 -3.97 -9.04 28.15
N LEU A 44 -3.67 -7.90 27.52
CA LEU A 44 -2.46 -7.77 26.72
C LEU A 44 -1.23 -7.75 27.65
N PRO A 45 -0.13 -8.43 27.30
CA PRO A 45 1.11 -8.36 28.06
C PRO A 45 1.58 -6.91 28.28
N ALA A 46 2.16 -6.62 29.45
CA ALA A 46 2.57 -5.27 29.85
C ALA A 46 3.46 -4.55 28.82
N TYR A 47 4.24 -5.32 28.04
CA TYR A 47 5.07 -4.81 26.96
C TYR A 47 4.26 -4.05 25.88
N PHE A 48 3.01 -4.44 25.59
CA PHE A 48 2.17 -3.76 24.58
C PHE A 48 1.87 -2.30 24.92
N PHE A 49 1.78 -1.94 26.20
CA PHE A 49 1.57 -0.55 26.63
C PHE A 49 2.80 0.33 26.42
N ASN A 50 4.00 -0.27 26.36
CA ASN A 50 5.23 0.44 26.03
C ASN A 50 5.34 0.78 24.53
N TYR A 51 4.55 0.11 23.69
CA TYR A 51 4.48 0.30 22.23
C TYR A 51 3.24 1.07 21.78
N VAL A 52 2.54 1.76 22.67
CA VAL A 52 1.56 2.76 22.26
C VAL A 52 2.29 4.11 22.22
N PRO A 53 3.04 4.48 21.16
CA PRO A 53 3.10 5.88 20.88
C PRO A 53 1.66 6.27 20.60
N ALA A 54 1.15 7.23 21.37
CA ALA A 54 0.05 8.05 20.90
C ALA A 54 0.24 8.29 19.40
N ALA A 55 -0.84 8.38 18.64
CA ALA A 55 -0.84 8.87 17.26
C ALA A 55 -0.36 10.35 17.14
N LYS A 56 0.61 10.77 17.95
CA LYS A 56 1.56 11.83 17.65
C LYS A 56 2.51 11.23 16.63
N LYS A 57 2.52 11.78 15.42
CA LYS A 57 3.67 11.65 14.52
C LYS A 57 4.90 11.83 15.40
N ALA A 58 5.67 10.77 15.62
CA ALA A 58 6.98 10.93 16.24
C ALA A 58 7.65 12.05 15.44
N PRO A 59 8.32 13.04 16.06
CA PRO A 59 9.36 13.70 15.32
C PRO A 59 10.27 12.54 14.94
N VAL A 60 10.21 12.12 13.66
CA VAL A 60 11.27 11.32 13.09
C VAL A 60 12.46 12.18 13.39
N ASN A 61 13.25 11.76 14.37
CA ASN A 61 14.50 12.40 14.68
C ASN A 61 15.32 12.10 13.44
N ARG A 62 15.19 12.95 12.42
CA ARG A 62 15.99 12.92 11.21
C ARG A 62 17.35 13.36 11.72
N ALA A 63 18.05 12.43 12.36
CA ALA A 63 19.49 12.52 12.52
C ALA A 63 20.03 13.03 11.19
N SER A 64 21.01 13.93 11.26
CA SER A 64 21.55 14.65 10.10
C SER A 64 21.57 13.74 8.89
N ILE A 65 20.85 14.14 7.82
CA ILE A 65 20.80 13.41 6.54
C ILE A 65 22.12 13.69 5.82
N GLN A 66 23.24 13.58 6.52
CA GLN A 66 24.59 13.71 6.00
C GLN A 66 25.22 12.33 6.11
N PRO A 67 25.97 11.90 5.09
CA PRO A 67 26.63 10.62 5.15
C PRO A 67 27.77 10.72 6.17
N LYS A 68 28.10 9.61 6.84
CA LYS A 68 29.29 9.59 7.71
C LYS A 68 30.55 9.74 6.87
N ALA A 69 31.68 10.11 7.48
CA ALA A 69 32.96 10.14 6.80
C ALA A 69 33.25 8.78 6.11
N GLY A 70 33.39 8.80 4.79
CA GLY A 70 33.60 7.61 3.95
C GLY A 70 32.33 6.98 3.36
N GLU A 71 31.15 7.43 3.79
CA GLU A 71 29.88 7.13 3.13
C GLU A 71 29.57 8.24 2.13
N TYR A 72 28.86 7.89 1.07
CA TYR A 72 28.45 8.80 0.00
C TYR A 72 26.98 8.57 -0.29
N PHE A 73 26.23 9.64 -0.58
CA PHE A 73 24.82 9.49 -0.94
C PHE A 73 24.67 9.05 -2.38
N ASP A 74 25.50 9.62 -3.25
CA ASP A 74 25.44 9.39 -4.67
C ASP A 74 26.59 8.51 -5.13
N ARG A 75 26.27 7.59 -6.05
CA ARG A 75 27.28 6.75 -6.70
C ARG A 75 28.28 7.54 -7.54
N ASN A 76 27.96 8.80 -7.88
CA ASN A 76 28.84 9.70 -8.61
C ASN A 76 29.97 10.25 -7.71
N GLU A 77 29.83 10.18 -6.39
CA GLU A 77 30.85 10.62 -5.43
C GLU A 77 31.88 9.52 -5.12
N LEU A 78 31.58 8.27 -5.53
CA LEU A 78 32.49 7.13 -5.45
C LEU A 78 33.53 7.15 -6.59
N PRO A 79 34.59 6.32 -6.53
CA PRO A 79 35.48 6.13 -7.66
C PRO A 79 34.75 5.72 -8.94
N GLN A 80 35.27 6.15 -10.11
CA GLN A 80 34.66 5.96 -11.43
C GLN A 80 34.17 4.53 -11.72
N ARG A 81 34.86 3.52 -11.16
CA ARG A 81 34.50 2.10 -11.30
C ARG A 81 33.10 1.76 -10.79
N PHE A 82 32.55 2.56 -9.87
CA PHE A 82 31.23 2.35 -9.27
C PHE A 82 30.13 3.22 -9.87
N TRP A 83 30.49 4.10 -10.82
CA TRP A 83 29.51 4.97 -11.48
C TRP A 83 28.55 4.14 -12.34
N ARG A 84 27.38 4.71 -12.59
CA ARG A 84 26.45 4.14 -13.58
C ARG A 84 27.05 4.32 -14.96
N MET A 85 26.92 3.30 -15.81
CA MET A 85 27.25 3.42 -17.23
C MET A 85 26.39 4.52 -17.83
N LYS A 86 27.03 5.53 -18.44
CA LYS A 86 26.32 6.56 -19.20
C LYS A 86 26.15 6.03 -20.62
N ILE A 87 24.90 5.92 -21.06
CA ILE A 87 24.59 5.60 -22.45
C ILE A 87 25.05 6.82 -23.27
N SER A 88 25.96 6.58 -24.22
CA SER A 88 26.46 7.62 -25.13
C SER A 88 25.39 8.04 -26.13
N ALA A 89 25.46 9.26 -26.68
CA ALA A 89 24.46 9.74 -27.64
C ALA A 89 24.25 8.80 -28.84
N LYS A 90 25.34 8.17 -29.31
CA LYS A 90 25.29 7.17 -30.38
C LYS A 90 24.54 5.90 -29.97
N GLU A 91 24.70 5.43 -28.74
CA GLU A 91 23.96 4.28 -28.22
C GLU A 91 22.48 4.63 -27.98
N ILE A 92 22.18 5.86 -27.55
CA ILE A 92 20.80 6.36 -27.45
C ILE A 92 20.15 6.31 -28.83
N GLU A 93 20.80 6.87 -29.84
CA GLU A 93 20.32 6.85 -31.23
C GLU A 93 20.15 5.41 -31.77
N ALA A 94 21.08 4.50 -31.46
CA ALA A 94 20.98 3.09 -31.84
C ALA A 94 19.78 2.38 -31.17
N ILE A 95 19.46 2.73 -29.91
CA ILE A 95 18.29 2.22 -29.18
C ILE A 95 17.00 2.82 -29.78
N GLU A 96 16.98 4.13 -30.02
CA GLU A 96 15.81 4.84 -30.57
C GLU A 96 15.50 4.41 -32.01
N SER A 97 16.53 4.14 -32.81
CA SER A 97 16.41 3.57 -34.15
C SER A 97 16.13 2.06 -34.15
N GLY A 98 16.11 1.41 -32.97
CA GLY A 98 15.83 -0.03 -32.84
C GLY A 98 16.84 -0.93 -33.56
N GLY A 99 18.07 -0.45 -33.78
CA GLY A 99 19.07 -1.14 -34.59
C GLY A 99 18.80 -1.12 -36.11
N ALA A 100 17.92 -0.24 -36.60
CA ALA A 100 17.53 -0.15 -38.01
C ALA A 100 18.37 0.84 -38.84
N VAL A 101 19.55 1.25 -38.35
CA VAL A 101 20.49 2.06 -39.15
C VAL A 101 21.38 1.11 -39.97
N PHE A 102 21.05 0.99 -41.26
CA PHE A 102 21.89 0.38 -42.30
C PHE A 102 22.56 1.48 -43.14
#